data_AF-A0A0E0EJW8-F1
#
_entry.id   AF-A0A0E0EJW8-F1
#
_cell.length_a   1.000
_cell.length_b   1.000
_cell.length_c   1.000
_cell.angle_alpha   90.00
_cell.angle_beta   90.00
_cell.angle_gamma   90.00
#
_symmetry.space_group_name_H-M   'P 1'
#
loop_
_entity.id
_entity.type
_entity.pdbx_description
1 polymer ?
#
loop_
_entity_poly.entity_id
_entity_poly.type
_entity_poly.pdbx_seq_one_letter_code
_entity_poly.pdbx_strand_id
1 'polypeptide(L)' 'MDVITSIATIPTYKPAERIRFFNDFAQLIGDERAQTARALWDRPLKTVYISDCGELKVTKPSLSPPSLP' A
#
# COMPACT_ATOMS: atom_id res chain seq x y z
N MET A 1 11.84 -9.31 -0.86
CA MET A 1 11.61 -8.43 0.31
C MET A 1 11.99 -6.99 0.01
N ASP A 2 13.09 -6.73 -0.69
CA ASP A 2 13.61 -5.38 -1.01
C ASP A 2 12.59 -4.40 -1.63
N VAL A 3 11.77 -4.87 -2.58
CA VAL A 3 10.72 -4.05 -3.22
C VAL A 3 9.61 -3.61 -2.24
N ILE A 4 9.20 -4.49 -1.31
CA ILE A 4 8.19 -4.14 -0.30
C ILE A 4 8.77 -3.12 0.67
N THR A 5 10.05 -3.29 1.04
CA THR A 5 10.75 -2.36 1.93
C THR A 5 10.90 -0.99 1.28
N SER A 6 11.26 -0.91 -0.01
CA SER A 6 11.36 0.37 -0.72
C SER A 6 10.01 1.09 -0.83
N ILE A 7 8.92 0.37 -1.11
CA ILE A 7 7.57 0.94 -1.15
C ILE A 7 7.16 1.44 0.25
N ALA A 8 7.46 0.69 1.30
CA ALA A 8 7.13 1.07 2.67
C ALA A 8 7.91 2.30 3.17
N THR A 9 9.07 2.62 2.58
CA THR A 9 9.85 3.83 2.92
C THR A 9 9.29 5.11 2.32
N ILE A 10 8.33 5.03 1.38
CA ILE A 10 7.70 6.21 0.80
C ILE A 10 6.94 6.94 1.91
N PRO A 11 7.26 8.21 2.21
CA PRO A 11 6.61 8.96 3.27
C PRO A 11 5.13 9.16 2.91
N THR A 12 4.27 8.46 3.65
CA THR A 12 2.83 8.66 3.57
C THR A 12 2.43 9.81 4.49
N TYR A 13 1.54 10.67 4.01
CA TYR A 13 0.99 11.74 4.83
C TYR A 13 0.22 11.12 6.01
N LYS A 14 0.67 11.43 7.24
CA LYS A 14 -0.03 11.08 8.47
C LYS A 14 -0.66 12.34 9.04
N PRO A 15 -2.01 12.45 9.09
CA PRO A 15 -2.66 13.60 9.68
C PRO A 15 -2.27 13.76 11.14
N ALA A 16 -1.97 14.99 11.56
CA ALA A 16 -1.69 15.29 12.97
C ALA A 16 -2.87 14.89 13.87
N GLU A 17 -2.57 14.41 15.09
CA GLU A 17 -3.57 13.92 16.05
C GLU A 17 -4.68 14.94 16.33
N ARG A 18 -4.33 16.22 16.40
CA ARG A 18 -5.28 17.31 16.62
C ARG A 18 -6.33 17.42 15.51
N ILE A 19 -5.92 17.21 14.25
CA ILE A 19 -6.84 17.26 13.09
C ILE A 19 -7.77 16.04 13.13
N ARG A 20 -7.26 14.87 13.54
CA ARG A 20 -8.10 13.67 13.73
C ARG A 20 -9.17 13.91 14.79
N PHE A 21 -8.78 14.46 15.95
CA PHE A 21 -9.71 14.79 17.03
C PHE A 21 -10.85 15.72 16.57
N PHE A 22 -10.53 16.80 15.84
CA PHE A 22 -11.57 17.70 15.34
C PHE A 22 -12.51 17.04 14.34
N ASN A 23 -12.00 16.17 13.46
CA ASN A 23 -12.84 15.42 12.54
C ASN A 23 -13.74 14.43 13.27
N ASP A 24 -13.24 13.75 14.30
CA ASP A 24 -14.01 12.80 15.11
C ASP A 24 -15.11 13.53 15.90
N PHE A 25 -14.82 14.71 16.44
CA PHE A 25 -15.81 15.57 17.08
C PHE A 25 -16.85 16.09 16.09
N ALA A 26 -16.43 16.53 14.90
CA ALA A 26 -17.33 16.96 13.83
C ALA A 26 -18.29 15.83 13.43
N GLN A 27 -17.79 14.61 13.30
CA GLN A 27 -18.62 13.43 13.04
C GLN A 27 -19.63 13.17 14.18
N LEU A 28 -19.23 13.32 15.45
CA LEU A 28 -20.12 13.14 16.60
C LEU A 28 -21.32 14.10 16.56
N ILE A 29 -21.14 15.32 16.05
CA ILE A 29 -22.21 16.33 15.92
C ILE A 29 -22.94 16.27 14.56
N GLY A 30 -22.66 15.26 13.73
CA GLY A 30 -23.32 15.04 12.44
C GLY A 30 -22.74 15.82 11.26
N ASP A 31 -21.52 16.35 11.35
CA ASP A 31 -20.82 16.95 10.22
C ASP A 31 -20.07 15.88 9.40
N GLU A 32 -20.58 15.63 8.20
CA GLU A 32 -20.08 14.58 7.30
C GLU A 32 -19.06 15.10 6.27
N ARG A 33 -18.75 16.40 6.23
CA ARG A 33 -17.93 17.00 5.15
C ARG A 33 -16.53 16.38 5.08
N ALA A 34 -15.94 16.06 6.22
CA ALA A 34 -14.64 15.38 6.28
C ALA A 34 -14.70 13.97 5.67
N GLN A 35 -15.82 13.26 5.84
CA GLN A 35 -16.03 11.94 5.24
C GLN A 35 -16.27 12.05 3.74
N THR A 36 -17.09 13.01 3.29
CA THR A 36 -17.32 13.26 1.85
C THR A 36 -16.02 13.62 1.13
N ALA A 37 -15.20 14.49 1.72
CA ALA A 37 -13.90 14.86 1.15
C ALA A 37 -12.95 13.65 1.06
N ARG A 38 -12.92 12.79 2.09
CA ARG A 38 -12.11 11.56 2.07
C ARG A 38 -12.55 10.61 0.96
N ALA A 39 -13.85 10.39 0.80
CA ALA A 39 -14.38 9.55 -0.28
C ALA A 39 -14.02 10.07 -1.68
N LEU A 40 -13.91 11.39 -1.84
CA LEU A 40 -13.46 12.02 -3.08
C LEU A 40 -11.95 11.90 -3.29
N TRP A 41 -11.14 12.09 -2.24
CA TRP A 41 -9.68 12.08 -2.33
C TRP A 41 -9.08 10.67 -2.43
N ASP A 42 -9.69 9.68 -1.80
CA ASP A 42 -9.24 8.27 -1.87
C ASP A 42 -9.60 7.62 -3.22
N ARG A 43 -10.41 8.29 -4.04
CA ARG A 43 -10.75 7.79 -5.37
C ARG A 43 -9.56 7.96 -6.31
N PRO A 44 -9.06 6.88 -6.95
CA PRO A 44 -8.00 6.98 -7.94
C PRO A 44 -8.42 7.91 -9.08
N LEU A 45 -7.62 8.95 -9.34
CA LEU A 45 -7.84 9.86 -10.47
C LEU A 45 -7.60 9.18 -11.82
N LYS A 46 -6.84 8.08 -11.83
CA LYS A 46 -6.54 7.25 -12.99
C LYS A 46 -6.69 5.78 -12.60
N THR A 47 -7.33 5.00 -13.48
CA THR A 47 -7.41 3.55 -13.33
C THR A 47 -6.00 2.96 -13.45
N VAL A 48 -5.53 2.31 -12.39
CA VAL A 48 -4.29 1.54 -12.42
C VAL A 48 -4.63 0.12 -12.87
N TYR A 49 -4.17 -0.26 -14.06
CA TYR A 49 -4.28 -1.61 -14.57
C TYR A 49 -2.95 -2.34 -14.30
N ILE A 50 -3.02 -3.37 -13.46
CA ILE A 50 -1.87 -4.21 -13.14
C ILE A 50 -2.06 -5.53 -13.89
N SER A 51 -1.37 -5.69 -15.02
CA SER A 51 -1.28 -6.96 -15.75
C SER A 51 -0.01 -7.72 -15.39
N ASP A 52 0.04 -8.99 -15.81
CA ASP A 52 1.25 -9.82 -15.77
C ASP A 52 1.82 -10.06 -14.36
N CYS A 53 0.96 -10.00 -13.35
CA CYS A 53 1.29 -10.44 -12.00
C CYS A 53 1.30 -11.97 -11.94
N GLY A 54 2.44 -12.55 -11.55
CA GLY A 54 2.60 -13.99 -11.38
C GLY A 54 3.94 -14.32 -10.71
N GLU A 55 4.06 -15.56 -10.23
CA GLU A 55 5.32 -16.07 -9.69
C GLU A 55 6.31 -16.31 -10.84
N LEU A 56 7.47 -15.65 -10.78
CA LEU A 56 8.58 -15.99 -11.66
C LEU A 56 9.19 -17.30 -11.16
N LYS A 57 8.78 -18.42 -11.76
CA LYS A 57 9.34 -19.75 -11.45
C LYS A 57 10.80 -19.81 -11.90
N VAL A 58 11.72 -19.38 -11.04
CA VAL A 58 13.16 -19.58 -11.24
C VAL A 58 13.41 -21.07 -11.09
N THR A 59 13.90 -21.70 -12.15
CA THR A 59 14.38 -23.08 -12.10
C THR A 59 15.50 -23.15 -11.07
N LYS A 60 15.26 -23.89 -9.97
CA LYS A 60 16.29 -24.18 -8.98
C LYS A 60 17.48 -24.81 -9.71
N PRO A 61 18.71 -24.26 -9.64
CA PRO A 61 19.87 -24.96 -10.17
C PRO A 61 19.99 -26.32 -9.47
N SER A 62 20.12 -27.38 -10.25
CA SER A 62 20.33 -28.74 -9.76
C SER A 62 21.61 -28.77 -8.93
N LEU A 63 21.47 -28.95 -7.61
CA LEU A 63 22.57 -29.22 -6.68
C LEU A 63 23.01 -30.69 -6.78
N SER A 64 23.09 -31.25 -7.98
CA SER A 64 23.63 -32.60 -8.17
C SER A 64 25.11 -32.56 -7.79
N PRO A 65 25.53 -33.30 -6.73
CA PRO A 65 26.91 -33.30 -6.31
C PRO A 65 27.78 -33.89 -7.42
N PRO A 66 28.98 -33.32 -7.68
CA PRO A 66 29.90 -33.91 -8.65
C PRO A 66 30.30 -35.30 -8.16
N SER A 67 30.18 -36.30 -9.04
CA SER A 67 30.67 -37.65 -8.78
C SER A 67 32.20 -37.61 -8.64
N LEU A 68 32.70 -38.07 -7.50
CA LEU A 68 34.13 -38.28 -7.27
C LEU A 68 34.59 -39.57 -7.98
N PRO A 69 35.83 -39.60 -8.51
CA PRO A 69 36.43 -40.80 -9.11
C PRO A 69 36.71 -41.90 -8.08
#